data_AF-A0A7C5TJG8-F1
#
_entry.id   AF-A0A7C5TJG8-F1
#
_cell.length_a   1.000
_cell.length_b   1.000
_cell.length_c   1.000
_cell.angle_alpha   90.00
_cell.angle_beta   90.00
_cell.angle_gamma   90.00
#
_symmetry.space_group_name_H-M   'P 1'
#
loop_
_entity.id
_entity.type
_entity.pdbx_description
1 polymer ?
#
loop_
_entity_poly.entity_id
_entity_poly.type
_entity_poly.pdbx_seq_one_letter_code
_entity_poly.pdbx_strand_id
1 'polypeptide(L)'
;VTPQAAPLQPIVKVKVGDRNATITWSVPSNGAEVLGYYVILVSQTGVVQSLNLPPSYSSYTFTGLEPKVRYYVEVLAYNQAGNSTPGSAYFYVLAPPSINFTSVVKTPNYFTVSWNTTHPANFTVYVYKGNELLLEKHVGQNTSFTYQAPFGIYNVTVVAANPAGHAVSSVKVVYYLQPSPPKVSVEGTPRGLVFHVSSEYAMNYSVYYNGVELGSSDNGTILIRQPILSGAEEYYVVASNPAGSSMTKVNLTVLQSSYTVTVKTYQGLAFVPERFSLPQVGAWAFLGILILLGTAIGYVAATRS
;
A
#
# COMPACT_ATOMS: atom_id res chain seq x y z
N VAL A 1 -54.10 2.03 -48.28
CA VAL A 1 -53.33 1.67 -47.07
C VAL A 1 -51.87 1.56 -47.51
N THR A 2 -50.98 2.38 -46.95
CA THR A 2 -49.54 2.26 -47.23
C THR A 2 -49.07 0.89 -46.75
N PRO A 3 -48.27 0.11 -47.52
CA PRO A 3 -47.79 -1.19 -47.06
C PRO A 3 -47.03 -1.03 -45.74
N GLN A 4 -47.37 -1.84 -44.74
CA GLN A 4 -46.64 -1.84 -43.48
C GLN A 4 -45.26 -2.44 -43.73
N ALA A 5 -44.21 -1.67 -43.40
CA ALA A 5 -42.83 -2.14 -43.48
C ALA A 5 -42.41 -2.78 -42.15
N ALA A 6 -41.45 -3.71 -42.21
CA ALA A 6 -40.79 -4.21 -41.01
C ALA A 6 -40.10 -3.06 -40.24
N PRO A 7 -39.91 -3.18 -38.92
CA PRO A 7 -39.21 -2.15 -38.14
C PRO A 7 -37.76 -1.97 -38.60
N LEU A 8 -37.17 -0.80 -38.33
CA LEU A 8 -35.74 -0.56 -38.55
C LEU A 8 -34.87 -1.34 -37.57
N GLN A 9 -33.58 -1.45 -37.87
CA GLN A 9 -32.59 -2.08 -36.99
C GLN A 9 -32.50 -1.36 -35.63
N PRO A 10 -32.61 -2.07 -34.50
CA PRO A 10 -32.32 -1.49 -33.19
C PRO A 10 -30.82 -1.17 -33.03
N ILE A 11 -30.48 -0.03 -32.43
CA ILE A 11 -29.10 0.31 -32.05
C ILE A 11 -28.87 -0.14 -30.61
N VAL A 12 -28.08 -1.19 -30.42
CA VAL A 12 -27.83 -1.78 -29.10
C VAL A 12 -26.61 -1.14 -28.43
N LYS A 13 -26.77 -0.76 -27.16
CA LYS A 13 -25.70 -0.34 -26.26
C LYS A 13 -25.65 -1.28 -25.07
N VAL A 14 -24.45 -1.47 -24.50
CA VAL A 14 -24.24 -2.36 -23.36
C VAL A 14 -23.55 -1.62 -22.23
N LYS A 15 -24.08 -1.79 -21.03
CA LYS A 15 -23.44 -1.40 -19.77
C LYS A 15 -23.20 -2.65 -18.93
N VAL A 16 -21.94 -3.01 -18.74
CA VAL A 16 -21.55 -4.17 -17.92
C VAL A 16 -21.49 -3.80 -16.44
N GLY A 17 -21.87 -4.73 -15.57
CA GLY A 17 -21.77 -4.62 -14.12
C GLY A 17 -21.20 -5.91 -13.51
N ASP A 18 -21.41 -6.12 -12.21
CA ASP A 18 -20.97 -7.33 -11.51
C ASP A 18 -21.82 -8.53 -11.89
N ARG A 19 -21.23 -9.47 -12.65
CA ARG A 19 -21.92 -10.69 -13.12
C ARG A 19 -23.25 -10.39 -13.83
N ASN A 20 -23.35 -9.21 -14.44
CA ASN A 20 -24.55 -8.73 -15.11
C ASN A 20 -24.20 -7.79 -16.27
N ALA A 21 -25.16 -7.62 -17.17
CA ALA A 21 -25.07 -6.62 -18.23
C ALA A 21 -26.46 -6.07 -18.55
N THR A 22 -26.58 -4.75 -18.55
CA THR A 22 -27.76 -4.05 -19.01
C THR A 22 -27.58 -3.66 -20.45
N ILE A 23 -28.43 -4.18 -21.32
CA ILE A 23 -28.53 -3.76 -22.71
C ILE A 23 -29.62 -2.69 -22.83
N THR A 24 -29.40 -1.71 -23.68
CA THR A 24 -30.40 -0.72 -24.08
C THR A 24 -30.44 -0.67 -25.59
N TRP A 25 -31.62 -0.44 -26.17
CA TRP A 25 -31.77 -0.34 -27.61
C TRP A 25 -32.67 0.83 -28.01
N SER A 26 -32.39 1.42 -29.17
CA SER A 26 -33.27 2.41 -29.75
C SER A 26 -34.57 1.76 -30.20
N VAL A 27 -35.71 2.38 -29.90
CA VAL A 27 -37.00 2.03 -30.51
C VAL A 27 -36.94 2.45 -31.98
N PRO A 28 -36.97 1.52 -32.95
CA PRO A 28 -36.80 1.87 -34.35
C PRO A 28 -38.09 2.53 -34.89
N SER A 29 -38.05 3.81 -35.27
CA SER A 29 -39.24 4.50 -35.80
C SER A 29 -39.08 4.84 -37.29
N ASN A 30 -39.68 4.01 -38.15
CA ASN A 30 -40.06 4.36 -39.53
C ASN A 30 -41.56 4.70 -39.64
N GLY A 31 -42.21 4.99 -38.51
CA GLY A 31 -43.66 5.20 -38.41
C GLY A 31 -44.48 3.90 -38.28
N ALA A 32 -43.87 2.72 -38.35
CA ALA A 32 -44.55 1.45 -38.12
C ALA A 32 -44.60 1.10 -36.62
N GLU A 33 -45.76 0.61 -36.16
CA GLU A 33 -45.94 0.10 -34.80
C GLU A 33 -45.05 -1.12 -34.56
N VAL A 34 -44.31 -1.12 -33.44
CA VAL A 34 -43.53 -2.28 -32.98
C VAL A 34 -44.40 -3.08 -32.01
N LEU A 35 -44.49 -4.39 -32.22
CA LEU A 35 -45.30 -5.29 -31.38
C LEU A 35 -44.47 -5.99 -30.29
N GLY A 36 -43.15 -5.95 -30.38
CA GLY A 36 -42.26 -6.52 -29.38
C GLY A 36 -40.82 -6.67 -29.88
N TYR A 37 -40.01 -7.31 -29.05
CA TYR A 37 -38.60 -7.56 -29.32
C TYR A 37 -38.20 -8.99 -29.01
N TYR A 38 -37.50 -9.64 -29.94
CA TYR A 38 -36.73 -10.85 -29.65
C TYR A 38 -35.35 -10.45 -29.17
N VAL A 39 -34.99 -10.86 -27.95
CA VAL A 39 -33.67 -10.61 -27.36
C VAL A 39 -32.99 -11.95 -27.11
N ILE A 40 -31.82 -12.14 -27.71
CA ILE A 40 -31.08 -13.40 -27.65
C ILE A 40 -29.68 -13.12 -27.09
N LEU A 41 -29.34 -13.78 -25.99
CA LEU A 41 -28.00 -13.77 -25.41
C LEU A 41 -27.31 -15.09 -25.74
N VAL A 42 -26.11 -14.99 -26.31
CA VAL A 42 -25.29 -16.12 -26.73
C VAL A 42 -23.93 -16.02 -26.04
N SER A 43 -23.43 -17.16 -25.56
CA SER A 43 -22.05 -17.33 -25.09
C SER A 43 -21.29 -18.25 -26.06
N GLN A 44 -20.02 -18.53 -25.75
CA GLN A 44 -19.22 -19.46 -26.55
C GLN A 44 -19.78 -20.88 -26.59
N THR A 45 -20.60 -21.28 -25.61
CA THR A 45 -21.20 -22.62 -25.56
C THR A 45 -22.57 -22.71 -26.23
N GLY A 46 -23.11 -21.57 -26.70
CA GLY A 46 -24.42 -21.50 -27.36
C GLY A 46 -25.35 -20.46 -26.74
N VAL A 47 -26.64 -20.58 -27.07
CA VAL A 47 -27.68 -19.66 -26.56
C VAL A 47 -27.82 -19.83 -25.05
N VAL A 48 -27.64 -18.73 -24.34
CA VAL A 48 -27.77 -18.64 -22.88
C VAL A 48 -29.21 -18.29 -22.51
N GLN A 49 -29.79 -17.34 -23.24
CA GLN A 49 -31.16 -16.89 -22.99
C GLN A 49 -31.80 -16.39 -24.28
N SER A 50 -33.09 -16.65 -24.46
CA SER A 50 -33.91 -16.09 -25.53
C SER A 50 -35.21 -15.57 -24.92
N LEU A 51 -35.57 -14.35 -25.28
CA LEU A 51 -36.68 -13.61 -24.69
C LEU A 51 -37.55 -13.03 -25.78
N ASN A 52 -38.86 -13.04 -25.55
CA ASN A 52 -39.83 -12.26 -26.31
C ASN A 52 -40.42 -11.19 -25.38
N LEU A 53 -40.05 -9.92 -25.60
CA LEU A 53 -40.39 -8.81 -24.74
C LEU A 53 -41.47 -7.92 -25.38
N PRO A 54 -42.38 -7.35 -24.59
CA PRO A 54 -43.41 -6.45 -25.10
C PRO A 54 -42.80 -5.13 -25.61
N PRO A 55 -43.55 -4.35 -26.41
CA PRO A 55 -42.99 -3.20 -27.13
C PRO A 55 -42.65 -2.01 -26.22
N SER A 56 -43.14 -2.02 -24.97
CA SER A 56 -42.79 -1.05 -23.94
C SER A 56 -41.34 -1.18 -23.46
N TYR A 57 -40.64 -2.27 -23.77
CA TYR A 57 -39.26 -2.48 -23.36
C TYR A 57 -38.28 -1.85 -24.36
N SER A 58 -37.32 -1.10 -23.83
CA SER A 58 -36.15 -0.57 -24.55
C SER A 58 -34.84 -0.92 -23.85
N SER A 59 -34.91 -1.73 -22.80
CA SER A 59 -33.76 -2.21 -22.04
C SER A 59 -34.06 -3.55 -21.37
N TYR A 60 -33.00 -4.31 -21.12
CA TYR A 60 -33.06 -5.57 -20.37
C TYR A 60 -31.74 -5.79 -19.63
N THR A 61 -31.80 -6.32 -18.41
CA THR A 61 -30.62 -6.67 -17.61
C THR A 61 -30.49 -8.18 -17.48
N PHE A 62 -29.44 -8.72 -18.06
CA PHE A 62 -29.02 -10.10 -17.84
C PHE A 62 -28.27 -10.19 -16.52
N THR A 63 -28.56 -11.21 -15.71
CA THR A 63 -27.94 -11.44 -14.39
C THR A 63 -27.36 -12.85 -14.32
N GLY A 64 -26.51 -13.11 -13.32
CA GLY A 64 -25.90 -14.43 -13.14
C GLY A 64 -24.90 -14.81 -14.23
N LEU A 65 -24.37 -13.83 -14.97
CA LEU A 65 -23.41 -14.06 -16.03
C LEU A 65 -22.03 -14.37 -15.45
N GLU A 66 -21.26 -15.18 -16.18
CA GLU A 66 -19.93 -15.59 -15.77
C GLU A 66 -18.88 -14.50 -16.09
N PRO A 67 -18.08 -14.06 -15.10
CA PRO A 67 -17.00 -13.11 -15.35
C PRO A 67 -15.97 -13.66 -16.34
N LYS A 68 -15.33 -12.76 -17.11
CA LYS A 68 -14.32 -13.07 -18.14
C LYS A 68 -14.85 -13.89 -19.33
N VAL A 69 -16.14 -14.17 -19.39
CA VAL A 69 -16.79 -14.79 -20.55
C VAL A 69 -17.23 -13.70 -21.53
N ARG A 70 -17.01 -13.96 -22.82
CA ARG A 70 -17.50 -13.12 -23.92
C ARG A 70 -18.94 -13.51 -24.24
N TYR A 71 -19.82 -12.51 -24.24
CA TYR A 71 -21.19 -12.65 -24.66
C TYR A 71 -21.45 -11.87 -25.95
N TYR A 72 -22.42 -12.36 -26.71
CA TYR A 72 -22.99 -11.73 -27.88
C TYR A 72 -24.49 -11.57 -27.65
N VAL A 73 -25.04 -10.41 -27.96
CA VAL A 73 -26.46 -10.13 -27.82
C VAL A 73 -27.04 -9.66 -29.13
N GLU A 74 -28.23 -10.15 -29.45
CA GLU A 74 -29.05 -9.72 -30.58
C GLU A 74 -30.40 -9.21 -30.10
N VAL A 75 -30.86 -8.12 -30.70
CA VAL A 75 -32.19 -7.55 -30.50
C VAL A 75 -32.84 -7.38 -31.87
N LEU A 76 -33.98 -8.05 -32.08
CA LEU A 76 -34.83 -7.88 -33.26
C LEU A 76 -36.13 -7.23 -32.83
N ALA A 77 -36.52 -6.14 -33.47
CA ALA A 77 -37.87 -5.60 -33.34
C ALA A 77 -38.79 -6.34 -34.32
N TYR A 78 -40.04 -6.60 -33.95
CA TYR A 78 -40.99 -7.23 -34.88
C TYR A 78 -42.35 -6.51 -34.89
N ASN A 79 -43.02 -6.60 -36.02
CA ASN A 79 -44.42 -6.20 -36.20
C ASN A 79 -45.13 -7.15 -37.17
N GLN A 80 -46.33 -6.79 -37.63
CA GLN A 80 -47.10 -7.63 -38.57
C GLN A 80 -46.41 -7.88 -39.92
N ALA A 81 -45.53 -6.96 -40.35
CA ALA A 81 -44.76 -7.10 -41.59
C ALA A 81 -43.52 -8.00 -41.43
N GLY A 82 -43.16 -8.38 -40.21
CA GLY A 82 -42.04 -9.27 -39.90
C GLY A 82 -41.00 -8.65 -38.97
N ASN A 83 -39.79 -9.21 -39.01
CA ASN A 83 -38.68 -8.84 -38.14
C ASN A 83 -37.78 -7.78 -38.79
N SER A 84 -37.20 -6.91 -37.97
CA SER A 84 -36.08 -6.06 -38.36
C SER A 84 -34.83 -6.89 -38.63
N THR A 85 -33.82 -6.25 -39.24
CA THR A 85 -32.45 -6.74 -39.09
C THR A 85 -32.03 -6.68 -37.62
N PRO A 86 -31.19 -7.61 -37.13
CA PRO A 86 -30.79 -7.64 -35.73
C PRO A 86 -29.85 -6.48 -35.40
N GLY A 87 -30.15 -5.77 -34.32
CA GLY A 87 -29.16 -4.96 -33.62
C GLY A 87 -28.29 -5.85 -32.75
N SER A 88 -26.98 -5.69 -32.76
CA SER A 88 -26.08 -6.62 -32.06
C SER A 88 -24.91 -5.94 -31.35
N ALA A 89 -24.44 -6.54 -30.26
CA ALA A 89 -23.24 -6.10 -29.55
C ALA A 89 -22.48 -7.27 -28.90
N TYR A 90 -21.18 -7.10 -28.71
CA TYR A 90 -20.35 -8.00 -27.92
C TYR A 90 -19.92 -7.32 -26.61
N PHE A 91 -19.82 -8.09 -25.54
CA PHE A 91 -19.29 -7.59 -24.27
C PHE A 91 -18.61 -8.71 -23.46
N TYR A 92 -17.77 -8.30 -22.52
CA TYR A 92 -17.20 -9.18 -21.50
C TYR A 92 -17.79 -8.79 -20.16
N VAL A 93 -18.25 -9.78 -19.41
CA VAL A 93 -18.73 -9.55 -18.05
C VAL A 93 -17.53 -9.42 -17.14
N LEU A 94 -17.54 -8.36 -16.34
CA LEU A 94 -16.49 -8.10 -15.36
C LEU A 94 -16.97 -8.56 -13.98
N ALA A 95 -16.01 -8.85 -13.11
CA ALA A 95 -16.24 -8.90 -11.67
C ALA A 95 -15.54 -7.71 -11.01
N PRO A 96 -15.96 -7.31 -9.81
CA PRO A 96 -15.24 -6.35 -9.00
C PRO A 96 -13.75 -6.72 -8.91
N PRO A 97 -12.84 -5.75 -9.05
CA PRO A 97 -11.42 -6.03 -8.91
C PRO A 97 -11.12 -6.38 -7.45
N SER A 98 -9.99 -7.05 -7.21
CA SER A 98 -9.39 -7.17 -5.88
C SER A 98 -7.95 -6.71 -5.96
N ILE A 99 -7.39 -6.14 -4.89
CA ILE A 99 -6.04 -5.57 -4.90
C ILE A 99 -5.23 -6.18 -3.77
N ASN A 100 -4.02 -6.67 -4.06
CA ASN A 100 -3.04 -7.01 -3.04
C ASN A 100 -1.71 -6.35 -3.35
N PHE A 101 -1.10 -5.73 -2.33
CA PHE A 101 0.25 -5.21 -2.46
C PHE A 101 1.25 -6.36 -2.62
N THR A 102 2.17 -6.20 -3.56
CA THR A 102 3.21 -7.20 -3.87
C THR A 102 4.56 -6.79 -3.32
N SER A 103 4.86 -5.49 -3.25
CA SER A 103 6.13 -4.99 -2.73
C SER A 103 6.07 -3.54 -2.27
N VAL A 104 6.98 -3.21 -1.34
CA VAL A 104 7.29 -1.84 -0.91
C VAL A 104 8.81 -1.70 -0.92
N VAL A 105 9.32 -0.92 -1.88
CA VAL A 105 10.76 -0.65 -2.04
C VAL A 105 11.06 0.74 -1.50
N LYS A 106 12.09 0.87 -0.67
CA LYS A 106 12.49 2.12 -0.02
C LYS A 106 13.90 2.47 -0.52
N THR A 107 14.03 3.62 -1.15
CA THR A 107 15.30 4.18 -1.65
C THR A 107 15.51 5.53 -0.99
N PRO A 108 16.71 6.14 -0.96
CA PRO A 108 16.82 7.53 -0.50
C PRO A 108 15.87 8.47 -1.26
N ASN A 109 15.12 9.28 -0.51
CA ASN A 109 14.13 10.28 -0.91
C ASN A 109 12.76 9.79 -1.44
N TYR A 110 12.59 8.49 -1.71
CA TYR A 110 11.30 7.97 -2.17
C TYR A 110 11.05 6.51 -1.78
N PHE A 111 9.78 6.12 -1.85
CA PHE A 111 9.40 4.72 -1.86
C PHE A 111 8.53 4.40 -3.08
N THR A 112 8.57 3.14 -3.49
CA THR A 112 7.72 2.59 -4.55
C THR A 112 6.86 1.49 -3.97
N VAL A 113 5.55 1.60 -4.15
CA VAL A 113 4.59 0.53 -3.85
C VAL A 113 4.17 -0.14 -5.16
N SER A 114 4.02 -1.45 -5.14
CA SER A 114 3.48 -2.23 -6.26
C SER A 114 2.38 -3.17 -5.79
N TRP A 115 1.43 -3.46 -6.68
CA TRP A 115 0.28 -4.31 -6.38
C TRP A 115 -0.12 -5.19 -7.57
N ASN A 116 -0.94 -6.20 -7.31
CA ASN A 116 -1.63 -7.00 -8.32
C ASN A 116 -3.13 -6.75 -8.30
N THR A 117 -3.81 -7.12 -9.39
CA THR A 117 -5.27 -7.13 -9.48
C THR A 117 -5.79 -8.40 -10.14
N THR A 118 -6.97 -8.87 -9.73
CA THR A 118 -7.62 -10.05 -10.33
C THR A 118 -8.35 -9.75 -11.65
N HIS A 119 -8.68 -8.48 -11.89
CA HIS A 119 -9.42 -7.98 -13.04
C HIS A 119 -8.88 -6.63 -13.51
N PRO A 120 -9.03 -6.29 -14.81
CA PRO A 120 -8.69 -4.96 -15.31
C PRO A 120 -9.44 -3.88 -14.53
N ALA A 121 -8.70 -2.84 -14.13
CA ALA A 121 -9.22 -1.72 -13.35
C ALA A 121 -8.34 -0.48 -13.58
N ASN A 122 -8.92 0.68 -13.33
CA ASN A 122 -8.18 1.93 -13.16
C ASN A 122 -7.89 2.14 -11.66
N PHE A 123 -6.73 2.72 -11.35
CA PHE A 123 -6.25 2.90 -9.99
C PHE A 123 -6.12 4.37 -9.62
N THR A 124 -6.50 4.67 -8.37
CA THR A 124 -6.20 5.93 -7.69
C THR A 124 -5.41 5.62 -6.42
N VAL A 125 -4.30 6.33 -6.23
CA VAL A 125 -3.42 6.18 -5.06
C VAL A 125 -3.62 7.37 -4.14
N TYR A 126 -3.77 7.08 -2.86
CA TYR A 126 -3.82 8.05 -1.78
C TYR A 126 -2.63 7.82 -0.84
N VAL A 127 -1.94 8.88 -0.44
CA VAL A 127 -0.85 8.82 0.53
C VAL A 127 -1.21 9.65 1.75
N TYR A 128 -1.18 9.04 2.92
CA TYR A 128 -1.48 9.69 4.20
C TYR A 128 -0.26 9.68 5.12
N LYS A 129 -0.15 10.70 5.97
CA LYS A 129 0.74 10.72 7.14
C LYS A 129 -0.09 10.99 8.38
N GLY A 130 -0.23 9.98 9.25
CA GLY A 130 -1.27 10.02 10.28
C GLY A 130 -2.66 10.10 9.62
N ASN A 131 -3.43 11.15 9.94
CA ASN A 131 -4.75 11.40 9.36
C ASN A 131 -4.72 12.44 8.22
N GLU A 132 -3.56 13.03 7.93
CA GLU A 132 -3.41 14.04 6.88
C GLU A 132 -3.27 13.37 5.51
N LEU A 133 -4.10 13.78 4.55
CA LEU A 133 -3.98 13.39 3.15
C LEU A 133 -2.90 14.26 2.47
N LEU A 134 -1.82 13.63 2.04
CA LEU A 134 -0.70 14.31 1.36
C LEU A 134 -0.80 14.24 -0.17
N LEU A 135 -1.45 13.21 -0.71
CA LEU A 135 -1.57 13.01 -2.15
C LEU A 135 -2.82 12.21 -2.51
N GLU A 136 -3.52 12.64 -3.55
CA GLU A 136 -4.43 11.84 -4.36
C GLU A 136 -3.92 11.84 -5.81
N LYS A 137 -3.76 10.66 -6.41
CA LYS A 137 -3.24 10.52 -7.77
C LYS A 137 -3.91 9.41 -8.55
N HIS A 138 -4.55 9.76 -9.67
CA HIS A 138 -4.96 8.78 -10.68
C HIS A 138 -3.73 8.27 -11.44
N VAL A 139 -3.54 6.95 -11.47
CA VAL A 139 -2.40 6.29 -12.15
C VAL A 139 -2.86 5.41 -13.33
N GLY A 140 -4.13 5.49 -13.70
CA GLY A 140 -4.68 4.72 -14.83
C GLY A 140 -4.59 3.22 -14.54
N GLN A 141 -4.05 2.44 -15.47
CA GLN A 141 -3.90 0.98 -15.32
C GLN A 141 -2.55 0.57 -14.73
N ASN A 142 -1.69 1.52 -14.34
CA ASN A 142 -0.38 1.22 -13.77
C ASN A 142 -0.53 0.51 -12.42
N THR A 143 0.26 -0.53 -12.21
CA THR A 143 0.23 -1.37 -11.00
C THR A 143 1.36 -1.06 -10.00
N SER A 144 2.00 0.09 -10.17
CA SER A 144 3.00 0.61 -9.25
C SER A 144 2.94 2.13 -9.18
N PHE A 145 3.39 2.68 -8.05
CA PHE A 145 3.46 4.10 -7.84
C PHE A 145 4.66 4.46 -6.97
N THR A 146 5.38 5.52 -7.37
CA THR A 146 6.54 6.06 -6.65
C THR A 146 6.18 7.40 -6.04
N TYR A 147 6.42 7.53 -4.74
CA TYR A 147 6.17 8.76 -3.98
C TYR A 147 7.47 9.29 -3.40
N GLN A 148 7.81 10.54 -3.73
CA GLN A 148 8.89 11.28 -3.07
C GLN A 148 8.40 11.68 -1.68
N ALA A 149 9.07 11.19 -0.65
CA ALA A 149 8.62 11.30 0.72
C ALA A 149 9.78 11.72 1.63
N PRO A 150 9.61 12.69 2.55
CA PRO A 150 10.52 12.79 3.67
C PRO A 150 10.44 11.50 4.53
N PHE A 151 11.38 11.30 5.45
CA PHE A 151 11.31 10.14 6.35
C PHE A 151 10.04 10.19 7.22
N GLY A 152 9.46 9.02 7.47
CA GLY A 152 8.26 8.92 8.29
C GLY A 152 7.46 7.64 8.07
N ILE A 153 6.29 7.60 8.72
CA ILE A 153 5.32 6.52 8.56
C ILE A 153 4.19 7.04 7.69
N TYR A 154 3.96 6.34 6.58
CA TYR A 154 2.93 6.63 5.61
C TYR A 154 1.90 5.51 5.59
N ASN A 155 0.65 5.84 5.27
CA ASN A 155 -0.35 4.86 4.88
C ASN A 155 -0.68 5.10 3.41
N VAL A 156 -0.45 4.11 2.56
CA VAL A 156 -0.71 4.20 1.13
C VAL A 156 -1.95 3.39 0.83
N THR A 157 -3.00 4.04 0.35
CA THR A 157 -4.26 3.40 -0.04
C THR A 157 -4.37 3.40 -1.55
N VAL A 158 -4.65 2.24 -2.14
CA VAL A 158 -4.93 2.09 -3.56
C VAL A 158 -6.39 1.71 -3.73
N VAL A 159 -7.11 2.46 -4.54
CA VAL A 159 -8.48 2.18 -4.97
C VAL A 159 -8.44 1.67 -6.41
N ALA A 160 -8.97 0.48 -6.66
CA ALA A 160 -9.20 -0.06 -8.00
C ALA A 160 -10.66 0.10 -8.37
N ALA A 161 -10.92 0.49 -9.61
CA ALA A 161 -12.25 0.76 -10.13
C ALA A 161 -12.42 0.12 -11.51
N ASN A 162 -13.49 -0.63 -11.70
CA ASN A 162 -14.00 -1.01 -13.01
C ASN A 162 -15.54 -0.88 -13.03
N PRO A 163 -16.21 -1.03 -14.19
CA PRO A 163 -17.68 -0.92 -14.25
C PRO A 163 -18.46 -1.90 -13.35
N ALA A 164 -17.84 -3.02 -12.94
CA ALA A 164 -18.46 -3.99 -12.03
C ALA A 164 -18.35 -3.58 -10.56
N GLY A 165 -17.41 -2.71 -10.20
CA GLY A 165 -17.29 -2.19 -8.85
C GLY A 165 -15.90 -1.68 -8.50
N HIS A 166 -15.67 -1.55 -7.20
CA HIS A 166 -14.44 -0.99 -6.65
C HIS A 166 -13.86 -1.90 -5.57
N ALA A 167 -12.54 -1.83 -5.39
CA ALA A 167 -11.85 -2.39 -4.25
C ALA A 167 -10.85 -1.40 -3.68
N VAL A 168 -10.57 -1.52 -2.39
CA VAL A 168 -9.65 -0.67 -1.65
C VAL A 168 -8.68 -1.54 -0.88
N SER A 169 -7.40 -1.19 -0.91
CA SER A 169 -6.35 -1.85 -0.13
C SER A 169 -5.41 -0.79 0.41
N SER A 170 -4.91 -0.98 1.63
CA SER A 170 -3.96 -0.06 2.27
C SER A 170 -2.73 -0.79 2.77
N VAL A 171 -1.56 -0.14 2.65
CA VAL A 171 -0.31 -0.62 3.23
C VAL A 171 0.36 0.47 4.04
N LYS A 172 0.79 0.10 5.26
CA LYS A 172 1.62 0.98 6.09
C LYS A 172 3.06 0.92 5.60
N VAL A 173 3.57 2.04 5.10
CA VAL A 173 4.95 2.20 4.66
C VAL A 173 5.73 2.90 5.77
N VAL A 174 6.52 2.13 6.52
CA VAL A 174 7.49 2.66 7.50
C VAL A 174 8.74 3.07 6.74
N TYR A 175 8.83 4.33 6.33
CA TYR A 175 9.92 4.88 5.53
C TYR A 175 10.97 5.54 6.43
N TYR A 176 11.66 4.72 7.20
CA TYR A 176 12.95 5.04 7.81
C TYR A 176 13.98 4.10 7.18
N LEU A 177 15.09 4.66 6.69
CA LEU A 177 16.24 3.86 6.26
C LEU A 177 17.04 3.47 7.49
N GLN A 178 17.62 2.28 7.50
CA GLN A 178 18.42 1.86 8.63
C GLN A 178 19.64 2.78 8.79
N PRO A 179 20.00 3.21 10.01
CA PRO A 179 21.15 4.09 10.22
C PRO A 179 22.45 3.51 9.65
N SER A 180 23.31 4.33 9.04
CA SER A 180 24.65 3.89 8.64
C SER A 180 25.57 3.76 9.86
N PRO A 181 26.64 2.95 9.85
CA PRO A 181 27.55 2.86 11.00
C PRO A 181 28.04 4.25 11.44
N PRO A 182 27.96 4.60 12.75
CA PRO A 182 28.33 5.92 13.23
C PRO A 182 29.77 6.31 12.89
N LYS A 183 29.95 7.52 12.36
CA LYS A 183 31.24 8.19 12.30
C LYS A 183 31.41 8.97 13.60
N VAL A 184 32.49 8.68 14.32
CA VAL A 184 32.72 9.20 15.67
C VAL A 184 34.01 10.00 15.68
N SER A 185 34.07 11.09 16.44
CA SER A 185 35.30 11.67 16.96
C SER A 185 35.13 11.90 18.46
N VAL A 186 36.24 11.85 19.20
CA VAL A 186 36.22 11.97 20.67
C VAL A 186 37.23 13.01 21.12
N GLU A 187 36.79 13.92 21.97
CA GLU A 187 37.60 14.97 22.57
C GLU A 187 37.70 14.75 24.08
N GLY A 188 38.91 14.86 24.63
CA GLY A 188 39.14 14.88 26.08
C GLY A 188 39.03 16.30 26.63
N THR A 189 38.27 16.48 27.70
CA THR A 189 38.13 17.77 28.39
C THR A 189 38.36 17.59 29.90
N PRO A 190 38.63 18.66 30.66
CA PRO A 190 38.66 18.59 32.13
C PRO A 190 37.33 18.13 32.76
N ARG A 191 36.24 18.12 31.99
CA ARG A 191 34.89 17.74 32.43
C ARG A 191 34.51 16.30 32.03
N GLY A 192 35.33 15.61 31.25
CA GLY A 192 35.02 14.29 30.72
C GLY A 192 35.34 14.12 29.23
N LEU A 193 34.79 13.07 28.62
CA LEU A 193 34.90 12.78 27.18
C LEU A 193 33.70 13.37 26.43
N VAL A 194 33.95 14.05 25.32
CA VAL A 194 32.92 14.53 24.40
C VAL A 194 32.97 13.69 23.13
N PHE A 195 31.90 12.96 22.84
CA PHE A 195 31.71 12.24 21.60
C PHE A 195 30.96 13.13 20.62
N HIS A 196 31.51 13.29 19.42
CA HIS A 196 30.82 13.85 18.27
C HIS A 196 30.52 12.71 17.31
N VAL A 197 29.23 12.48 17.07
CA VAL A 197 28.71 11.32 16.36
C VAL A 197 27.85 11.79 15.21
N SER A 198 28.07 11.21 14.04
CA SER A 198 27.20 11.41 12.87
C SER A 198 26.90 10.06 12.22
N SER A 199 25.65 9.86 11.83
CA SER A 199 25.20 8.68 11.09
C SER A 199 24.09 9.09 10.14
N GLU A 200 24.13 8.59 8.91
CA GLU A 200 23.04 8.83 7.97
C GLU A 200 21.78 8.10 8.48
N TYR A 201 20.64 8.79 8.43
CA TYR A 201 19.32 8.29 8.82
C TYR A 201 19.12 8.03 10.33
N ALA A 202 20.14 8.30 11.16
CA ALA A 202 20.00 8.24 12.61
C ALA A 202 19.14 9.40 13.13
N MET A 203 18.39 9.14 14.20
CA MET A 203 17.64 10.13 14.95
C MET A 203 18.19 10.29 16.37
N ASN A 204 18.77 9.23 16.93
CA ASN A 204 19.36 9.22 18.26
C ASN A 204 20.72 8.53 18.24
N TYR A 205 21.55 8.91 19.20
CA TYR A 205 22.88 8.39 19.41
C TYR A 205 23.06 8.03 20.88
N SER A 206 23.71 6.91 21.17
CA SER A 206 24.02 6.47 22.53
C SER A 206 25.44 5.94 22.61
N VAL A 207 26.12 6.18 23.73
CA VAL A 207 27.46 5.65 24.03
C VAL A 207 27.35 4.65 25.17
N TYR A 208 27.90 3.46 24.95
CA TYR A 208 27.93 2.37 25.92
C TYR A 208 29.36 2.01 26.30
N TYR A 209 29.52 1.59 27.55
CA TYR A 209 30.75 1.01 28.09
C TYR A 209 30.42 -0.19 28.95
N ASN A 210 31.05 -1.34 28.68
CA ASN A 210 30.79 -2.60 29.38
C ASN A 210 29.29 -2.96 29.51
N GLY A 211 28.51 -2.68 28.46
CA GLY A 211 27.06 -2.91 28.42
C GLY A 211 26.19 -1.85 29.10
N VAL A 212 26.77 -0.85 29.76
CA VAL A 212 26.05 0.24 30.43
C VAL A 212 26.00 1.47 29.54
N GLU A 213 24.82 2.05 29.37
CA GLU A 213 24.66 3.33 28.67
C GLU A 213 25.22 4.47 29.53
N LEU A 214 26.19 5.19 28.97
CA LEU A 214 26.84 6.32 29.65
C LEU A 214 26.16 7.66 29.32
N GLY A 215 25.51 7.75 28.16
CA GLY A 215 24.81 8.94 27.72
C GLY A 215 24.25 8.82 26.31
N SER A 216 23.26 9.66 26.02
CA SER A 216 22.56 9.72 24.74
C SER A 216 22.37 11.15 24.26
N SER A 217 22.14 11.33 22.96
CA SER A 217 21.83 12.62 22.35
C SER A 217 21.07 12.42 21.03
N ASP A 218 20.23 13.39 20.67
CA ASP A 218 19.57 13.49 19.37
C ASP A 218 20.39 14.32 18.35
N ASN A 219 21.35 15.11 18.83
CA ASN A 219 22.14 16.03 18.00
C ASN A 219 23.57 15.53 17.71
N GLY A 220 23.92 14.34 18.18
CA GLY A 220 25.22 13.72 17.95
C GLY A 220 26.34 14.18 18.87
N THR A 221 26.12 15.14 19.78
CA THR A 221 27.12 15.52 20.79
C THR A 221 26.75 14.92 22.15
N ILE A 222 27.63 14.09 22.71
CA ILE A 222 27.40 13.37 23.98
C ILE A 222 28.57 13.62 24.92
N LEU A 223 28.28 14.16 26.12
CA LEU A 223 29.28 14.39 27.16
C LEU A 223 29.19 13.30 28.24
N ILE A 224 30.29 12.56 28.42
CA ILE A 224 30.44 11.53 29.45
C ILE A 224 31.27 12.08 30.60
N ARG A 225 30.65 12.23 31.78
CA ARG A 225 31.27 12.84 32.99
C ARG A 225 31.81 11.83 34.02
N GLN A 226 31.58 10.54 33.81
CA GLN A 226 32.01 9.49 34.75
C GLN A 226 33.54 9.41 34.83
N PRO A 227 34.12 8.91 35.94
CA PRO A 227 35.58 8.82 36.08
C PRO A 227 36.15 7.98 34.94
N ILE A 228 36.98 8.63 34.12
CA ILE A 228 37.60 8.00 32.97
C ILE A 228 38.74 7.12 33.51
N LEU A 229 38.55 5.81 33.46
CA LEU A 229 39.60 4.85 33.81
C LEU A 229 40.81 5.09 32.87
N SER A 230 42.00 5.18 33.44
CA SER A 230 43.24 5.25 32.66
C SER A 230 43.51 3.89 32.04
N GLY A 231 43.67 3.84 30.73
CA GLY A 231 43.87 2.57 30.03
C GLY A 231 43.36 2.59 28.60
N ALA A 232 43.49 1.44 27.94
CA ALA A 232 42.81 1.18 26.67
C ALA A 232 41.39 0.72 26.98
N GLU A 233 40.40 1.54 26.62
CA GLU A 233 38.99 1.31 26.93
C GLU A 233 38.18 1.16 25.64
N GLU A 234 37.20 0.26 25.67
CA GLU A 234 36.35 -0.07 24.54
C GLU A 234 34.94 0.52 24.73
N TYR A 235 34.56 1.41 23.82
CA TYR A 235 33.23 2.03 23.79
C TYR A 235 32.46 1.58 22.56
N TYR A 236 31.15 1.46 22.72
CA TYR A 236 30.23 1.20 21.62
C TYR A 236 29.36 2.42 21.40
N VAL A 237 29.42 2.98 20.20
CA VAL A 237 28.56 4.09 19.79
C VAL A 237 27.47 3.54 18.89
N VAL A 238 26.23 3.76 19.28
CA VAL A 238 25.04 3.25 18.60
C VAL A 238 24.30 4.43 18.00
N ALA A 239 23.96 4.35 16.71
CA ALA A 239 22.99 5.22 16.07
C ALA A 239 21.67 4.45 15.91
N SER A 240 20.55 5.10 16.18
CA SER A 240 19.23 4.46 16.11
C SER A 240 18.16 5.35 15.51
N ASN A 241 17.15 4.70 14.93
CA ASN A 241 15.88 5.30 14.52
C ASN A 241 14.77 4.22 14.63
N PRO A 242 13.50 4.54 14.31
CA PRO A 242 12.42 3.55 14.40
C PRO A 242 12.54 2.34 13.46
N ALA A 243 13.42 2.36 12.45
CA ALA A 243 13.70 1.19 11.60
C ALA A 243 14.80 0.27 12.16
N GLY A 244 15.59 0.71 13.15
CA GLY A 244 16.61 -0.10 13.78
C GLY A 244 17.83 0.71 14.22
N SER A 245 18.97 0.03 14.36
CA SER A 245 20.22 0.63 14.81
C SER A 245 21.42 0.16 14.00
N SER A 246 22.51 0.90 14.13
CA SER A 246 23.85 0.56 13.67
C SER A 246 24.85 0.93 14.76
N MET A 247 26.06 0.40 14.67
CA MET A 247 27.07 0.71 15.69
C MET A 247 28.48 0.80 15.13
N THR A 248 29.31 1.52 15.86
CA THR A 248 30.74 1.63 15.65
C THR A 248 31.44 1.40 16.97
N LYS A 249 32.45 0.54 16.95
CA LYS A 249 33.34 0.32 18.09
C LYS A 249 34.44 1.38 18.09
N VAL A 250 34.72 1.95 19.25
CA VAL A 250 35.71 3.00 19.47
C VAL A 250 36.67 2.56 20.58
N ASN A 251 37.95 2.42 20.23
CA ASN A 251 39.01 2.13 21.20
C ASN A 251 39.72 3.43 21.58
N LEU A 252 39.64 3.80 22.86
CA LEU A 252 40.25 5.02 23.41
C LEU A 252 41.44 4.67 24.29
N THR A 253 42.51 5.45 24.20
CA THR A 253 43.58 5.47 25.21
C THR A 253 43.61 6.84 25.86
N VAL A 254 43.36 6.90 27.17
CA VAL A 254 43.28 8.16 27.92
C VAL A 254 44.53 8.34 28.78
N LEU A 255 45.26 9.42 28.53
CA LEU A 255 46.46 9.80 29.30
C LEU A 255 46.08 10.84 30.37
N GLN A 256 46.03 10.40 31.63
CA GLN A 256 45.55 11.22 32.77
C GLN A 256 46.37 12.51 33.00
N SER A 257 47.65 12.56 32.61
CA SER A 257 48.52 13.72 32.87
C SER A 257 48.22 14.95 32.01
N SER A 258 47.44 14.81 30.92
CA SER A 258 47.20 15.90 29.96
C SER A 258 45.79 15.93 29.38
N TYR A 259 44.88 15.06 29.83
CA TYR A 259 43.56 14.82 29.22
C TYR A 259 43.63 14.54 27.70
N THR A 260 44.81 14.18 27.18
CA THR A 260 45.00 13.88 25.77
C THR A 260 44.41 12.50 25.48
N VAL A 261 43.51 12.45 24.51
CA VAL A 261 42.86 11.21 24.06
C VAL A 261 43.45 10.82 22.71
N THR A 262 43.97 9.60 22.61
CA THR A 262 44.35 9.02 21.32
C THR A 262 43.28 8.02 20.90
N VAL A 263 42.63 8.26 19.76
CA VAL A 263 41.68 7.31 19.17
C VAL A 263 42.43 6.41 18.20
N LYS A 264 42.45 5.11 18.47
CA LYS A 264 43.31 4.19 17.70
C LYS A 264 42.60 3.50 16.54
N THR A 265 41.28 3.30 16.58
CA THR A 265 40.55 2.61 15.50
C THR A 265 39.03 2.83 15.57
N TYR A 266 38.38 2.85 14.39
CA TYR A 266 36.94 2.73 14.21
C TYR A 266 36.64 1.46 13.39
N GLN A 267 35.70 0.62 13.85
CA GLN A 267 35.12 -0.44 13.01
C GLN A 267 33.60 -0.29 13.00
N GLY A 268 33.02 -0.06 11.82
CA GLY A 268 31.58 0.08 11.62
C GLY A 268 30.93 -1.26 11.31
N LEU A 269 29.83 -1.57 12.00
CA LEU A 269 29.02 -2.78 11.79
C LEU A 269 27.53 -2.39 11.66
N ALA A 270 26.87 -2.88 10.61
CA ALA A 270 25.43 -2.73 10.42
C ALA A 270 24.71 -4.00 10.89
N PHE A 271 23.62 -3.88 11.67
CA PHE A 271 22.93 -5.02 12.31
C PHE A 271 21.46 -5.14 11.90
N VAL A 272 21.03 -6.31 11.42
CA VAL A 272 19.61 -6.60 11.18
C VAL A 272 18.97 -7.19 12.46
N PRO A 273 17.72 -6.85 12.83
CA PRO A 273 17.25 -6.98 14.22
C PRO A 273 17.04 -8.40 14.77
N GLU A 274 17.26 -9.48 14.01
CA GLU A 274 16.61 -10.73 14.42
C GLU A 274 17.26 -11.50 15.56
N ARG A 275 18.58 -11.50 15.80
CA ARG A 275 19.15 -12.13 17.01
C ARG A 275 20.53 -11.58 17.36
N PHE A 276 20.61 -10.66 18.32
CA PHE A 276 21.75 -10.58 19.22
C PHE A 276 21.30 -10.11 20.60
N SER A 277 21.36 -11.04 21.56
CA SER A 277 21.41 -10.75 22.98
C SER A 277 22.80 -10.22 23.31
N LEU A 278 22.90 -9.00 23.86
CA LEU A 278 24.08 -8.56 24.59
C LEU A 278 24.47 -9.65 25.62
N PRO A 279 25.75 -9.84 25.97
CA PRO A 279 26.13 -10.81 26.99
C PRO A 279 25.44 -10.46 28.32
N GLN A 280 24.42 -11.24 28.66
CA GLN A 280 23.72 -11.31 29.96
C GLN A 280 23.45 -9.96 30.64
N VAL A 281 22.42 -9.24 30.18
CA VAL A 281 21.72 -8.23 31.01
C VAL A 281 20.23 -8.55 30.95
N GLY A 282 19.62 -8.66 32.13
CA GLY A 282 18.26 -9.14 32.36
C GLY A 282 17.20 -8.43 31.51
N ALA A 283 16.21 -9.23 31.12
CA ALA A 283 15.06 -8.86 30.31
C ALA A 283 14.15 -7.79 30.97
N TRP A 284 14.55 -6.52 30.98
CA TRP A 284 13.69 -5.39 31.34
C TRP A 284 14.12 -4.09 30.65
N ALA A 285 14.20 -4.07 29.32
CA ALA A 285 14.39 -2.81 28.56
C ALA A 285 13.93 -2.92 27.09
N PHE A 286 12.81 -3.58 26.81
CA PHE A 286 12.14 -3.48 25.51
C PHE A 286 10.64 -3.31 25.73
N LEU A 287 10.24 -2.24 26.42
CA LEU A 287 8.86 -1.77 26.42
C LEU A 287 8.85 -0.28 26.72
N GLY A 288 9.03 0.53 25.69
CA GLY A 288 9.09 1.98 25.84
C GLY A 288 8.99 2.67 24.50
N ILE A 289 7.79 2.63 23.91
CA ILE A 289 7.11 3.69 23.13
C ILE A 289 5.83 3.02 22.58
N LEU A 290 4.78 3.00 23.41
CA LEU A 290 3.40 2.87 22.95
C LEU A 290 2.45 3.48 23.98
N ILE A 291 2.20 4.80 23.85
CA ILE A 291 1.08 5.53 24.48
C ILE A 291 0.74 6.62 23.45
N LEU A 292 -0.48 6.90 22.96
CA LEU A 292 -1.85 6.66 23.41
C LEU A 292 -2.74 6.25 22.22
N LEU A 293 -3.74 5.40 22.47
CA LEU A 293 -5.14 5.66 22.13
C LEU A 293 -5.98 4.89 23.14
N GLY A 294 -6.65 5.63 24.03
CA GLY A 294 -7.51 5.04 25.07
C GLY A 294 -8.80 4.50 24.48
N THR A 295 -9.30 3.40 25.04
CA THR A 295 -10.52 3.39 25.87
C THR A 295 -10.91 1.97 26.30
N ALA A 296 -11.42 1.88 27.54
CA ALA A 296 -12.42 0.95 28.07
C ALA A 296 -12.07 -0.54 28.28
N ILE A 297 -11.51 -0.80 29.47
CA ILE A 297 -11.97 -1.73 30.52
C ILE A 297 -13.09 -2.74 30.12
N GLY A 298 -12.78 -4.02 30.30
CA GLY A 298 -13.74 -5.12 30.41
C GLY A 298 -13.06 -6.45 30.72
N TYR A 299 -12.67 -6.67 31.98
CA TYR A 299 -12.24 -7.99 32.46
C TYR A 299 -13.46 -8.91 32.62
N VAL A 300 -13.47 -10.05 31.92
CA VAL A 300 -14.27 -11.23 32.31
C VAL A 300 -13.29 -12.34 32.62
N ALA A 301 -13.24 -12.71 33.90
CA ALA A 301 -12.46 -13.83 34.41
C ALA A 301 -13.09 -15.16 33.94
N ALA A 302 -12.27 -16.02 33.35
CA ALA A 302 -12.60 -17.43 33.14
C ALA A 302 -12.12 -18.24 34.35
N THR A 303 -13.06 -18.75 35.15
CA THR A 303 -12.80 -19.87 36.07
C THR A 303 -13.07 -21.17 35.33
N ARG A 304 -12.03 -22.00 35.18
CA ARG A 304 -12.17 -23.43 34.85
C ARG A 304 -12.58 -24.21 36.10
N SER A 305 -13.65 -24.99 35.95
CA SER A 305 -13.81 -26.35 36.52
C SER A 305 -14.66 -27.13 35.54
#